data_AF-A0A4P7AI82-F1
#
_entry.id   AF-A0A4P7AI82-F1
#
_cell.length_a   1.000
_cell.length_b   1.000
_cell.length_c   1.000
_cell.angle_alpha   90.00
_cell.angle_beta   90.00
_cell.angle_gamma   90.00
#
_symmetry.space_group_name_H-M   'P 1'
#
loop_
_entity.id
_entity.type
_entity.pdbx_description
1 polymer ?
#
loop_
_entity_poly.entity_id
_entity_poly.type
_entity_poly.pdbx_seq_one_letter_code
_entity_poly.pdbx_strand_id
1 'polypeptide(L)'
;MLYDTFYSTRFIEVYSAVIATITTLTILTGSVVLPLLLKKYNDNKTKLDSAQQAADEAFKLYYSDESKKNDFDWYYAEICAIQKRYGITSVRCLNCKKITSCTKYNDWFKDRLREIPEVNNFCFKAGKLGFKIELSVLLCYNCVKDKKVEPFIDKTSIEK
;
A
#
# COMPACT_ATOMS: atom_id res chain seq x y z
N MET A 1 -65.49 -14.06 -12.77
CA MET A 1 -65.21 -12.87 -11.94
C MET A 1 -64.62 -13.19 -10.57
N LEU A 2 -65.21 -14.08 -9.75
CA LEU A 2 -64.61 -14.46 -8.44
C LEU A 2 -63.29 -15.24 -8.52
N TYR A 3 -63.12 -16.05 -9.58
CA TYR A 3 -61.90 -16.85 -9.78
C TYR A 3 -60.68 -15.98 -10.11
N ASP A 4 -60.85 -14.93 -10.92
CA ASP A 4 -59.77 -14.00 -11.28
C ASP A 4 -59.31 -13.13 -10.10
N THR A 5 -60.23 -12.73 -9.24
CA THR A 5 -59.90 -11.93 -8.04
C THR A 5 -59.16 -12.77 -7.00
N PHE A 6 -59.51 -14.05 -6.84
CA PHE A 6 -58.85 -14.97 -5.91
C PHE A 6 -57.43 -15.34 -6.38
N TYR A 7 -57.23 -15.54 -7.69
CA TYR A 7 -55.92 -15.81 -8.26
C TYR A 7 -55.00 -14.59 -8.18
N SER A 8 -55.55 -13.39 -8.43
CA SER A 8 -54.83 -12.12 -8.34
C SER A 8 -54.37 -11.80 -6.91
N THR A 9 -55.22 -12.04 -5.90
CA THR A 9 -54.85 -11.82 -4.49
C THR A 9 -53.76 -12.78 -4.00
N ARG A 10 -53.85 -14.07 -4.34
CA ARG A 10 -52.80 -15.05 -4.02
C ARG A 10 -51.47 -14.71 -4.69
N PHE A 11 -51.49 -14.18 -5.91
CA PHE A 11 -50.27 -13.75 -6.62
C PHE A 11 -49.64 -12.52 -5.95
N ILE A 12 -50.46 -11.55 -5.51
CA ILE A 12 -49.99 -10.37 -4.78
C ILE A 12 -49.37 -10.74 -3.43
N GLU A 13 -49.97 -11.69 -2.69
CA GLU A 13 -49.44 -12.20 -1.42
C GLU A 13 -48.07 -12.86 -1.60
N VAL A 14 -47.94 -13.76 -2.58
CA VAL A 14 -46.67 -14.45 -2.89
C VAL A 14 -45.61 -13.44 -3.32
N TYR A 15 -45.95 -12.48 -4.19
CA TYR A 15 -45.03 -11.44 -4.65
C TYR A 15 -44.55 -10.56 -3.49
N SER A 16 -45.47 -10.15 -2.61
CA SER A 16 -45.16 -9.33 -1.44
C SER A 16 -44.27 -10.09 -0.44
N ALA A 17 -44.51 -11.38 -0.25
CA ALA A 17 -43.69 -12.24 0.61
C ALA A 17 -42.27 -12.44 0.04
N VAL A 18 -42.13 -12.60 -1.28
CA VAL A 18 -40.82 -12.70 -1.95
C VAL A 18 -40.04 -11.40 -1.82
N ILE A 19 -40.67 -10.25 -2.07
CA ILE A 19 -40.02 -8.95 -1.89
C ILE A 19 -39.59 -8.76 -0.44
N ALA A 20 -40.47 -9.01 0.52
CA ALA A 20 -40.16 -8.88 1.95
C ALA A 20 -38.96 -9.76 2.32
N THR A 21 -38.92 -11.00 1.84
CA THR A 21 -37.81 -11.93 2.08
C THR A 21 -36.49 -11.40 1.50
N ILE A 22 -36.50 -10.91 0.25
CA ILE A 22 -35.31 -10.32 -0.39
C ILE A 22 -34.83 -9.09 0.38
N THR A 23 -35.74 -8.20 0.78
CA THR A 23 -35.42 -6.99 1.53
C THR A 23 -34.84 -7.33 2.90
N THR A 24 -35.47 -8.24 3.66
CA THR A 24 -34.96 -8.68 4.97
C THR A 24 -33.59 -9.34 4.83
N LEU A 25 -33.40 -10.23 3.85
CA LEU A 25 -32.11 -10.88 3.61
C LEU A 25 -31.03 -9.85 3.22
N THR A 26 -31.38 -8.85 2.41
CA THR A 26 -30.46 -7.77 2.02
C THR A 26 -30.06 -6.91 3.21
N ILE A 27 -31.00 -6.56 4.09
CA ILE A 27 -30.73 -5.78 5.31
C ILE A 27 -29.85 -6.59 6.27
N LEU A 28 -30.13 -7.88 6.47
CA LEU A 28 -29.33 -8.75 7.33
C LEU A 28 -27.92 -8.94 6.78
N THR A 29 -27.81 -9.22 5.47
CA THR A 29 -26.51 -9.37 4.81
C THR A 29 -25.74 -8.05 4.84
N GLY A 30 -26.38 -6.92 4.54
CA GLY A 30 -25.77 -5.60 4.63
C GLY A 30 -25.30 -5.26 6.04
N SER A 31 -26.12 -5.54 7.06
CA SER A 31 -25.81 -5.29 8.47
C SER A 31 -24.63 -6.11 8.99
N VAL A 32 -24.33 -7.27 8.40
CA VAL A 32 -23.19 -8.11 8.80
C VAL A 32 -21.97 -7.85 7.91
N VAL A 33 -22.16 -7.77 6.59
CA VAL A 33 -21.07 -7.62 5.63
C VAL A 33 -20.48 -6.22 5.67
N LEU A 34 -21.31 -5.17 5.77
CA LEU A 34 -20.83 -3.79 5.74
C LEU A 34 -19.90 -3.46 6.92
N PRO A 35 -20.22 -3.80 8.19
CA PRO A 35 -19.29 -3.57 9.29
C PRO A 35 -17.98 -4.34 9.14
N LEU A 36 -18.00 -5.56 8.58
CA LEU A 36 -16.79 -6.34 8.33
C LEU A 36 -15.91 -5.69 7.24
N LEU A 37 -16.52 -5.18 6.17
CA LEU A 37 -15.81 -4.45 5.11
C LEU A 37 -15.25 -3.12 5.63
N LEU A 38 -16.02 -2.37 6.42
CA LEU A 38 -15.58 -1.11 7.03
C LEU A 38 -14.43 -1.34 8.02
N LYS A 39 -14.55 -2.35 8.89
CA LYS A 39 -13.49 -2.74 9.83
C LYS A 39 -12.23 -3.13 9.06
N LYS A 40 -12.35 -4.03 8.09
CA LYS A 40 -11.23 -4.46 7.25
C LYS A 40 -10.59 -3.28 6.52
N TYR A 41 -11.36 -2.33 6.01
CA TYR A 41 -10.85 -1.12 5.37
C TYR A 41 -10.11 -0.22 6.36
N ASN A 42 -10.66 0.01 7.55
CA ASN A 42 -10.03 0.82 8.58
C ASN A 42 -8.72 0.19 9.08
N ASP A 43 -8.72 -1.10 9.41
CA ASP A 43 -7.52 -1.83 9.86
C ASP A 43 -6.38 -1.70 8.82
N ASN A 44 -6.76 -1.83 7.56
CA ASN A 44 -5.89 -1.70 6.41
C ASN A 44 -5.34 -0.27 6.25
N LYS A 45 -6.22 0.74 6.33
CA LYS A 45 -5.82 2.15 6.27
C LYS A 45 -4.88 2.51 7.42
N THR A 46 -5.21 2.14 8.65
CA THR A 46 -4.36 2.34 9.82
C THR A 46 -2.99 1.70 9.62
N LYS A 47 -2.94 0.47 9.10
CA LYS A 47 -1.67 -0.20 8.80
C LYS A 47 -0.82 0.57 7.78
N LEU A 48 -1.44 1.15 6.75
CA LEU A 48 -0.75 1.98 5.75
C LEU A 48 -0.25 3.29 6.35
N ASP A 49 -1.09 3.98 7.12
CA ASP A 49 -0.76 5.24 7.77
C ASP A 49 0.39 5.05 8.78
N SER A 50 0.36 3.97 9.57
CA SER A 50 1.45 3.62 10.48
C SER A 50 2.75 3.23 9.78
N ALA A 51 2.67 2.61 8.59
CA ALA A 51 3.86 2.33 7.80
C ALA A 51 4.49 3.62 7.26
N GLN A 52 3.67 4.55 6.77
CA GLN A 52 4.14 5.87 6.32
C GLN A 52 4.74 6.67 7.46
N GLN A 53 4.06 6.75 8.59
CA GLN A 53 4.56 7.46 9.76
C GLN A 53 5.94 6.92 10.21
N ALA A 54 6.11 5.59 10.25
CA ALA A 54 7.38 5.00 10.64
C ALA A 54 8.52 5.35 9.67
N ALA A 55 8.25 5.42 8.36
CA ALA A 55 9.24 5.85 7.38
C ALA A 55 9.56 7.35 7.51
N ASP A 56 8.55 8.19 7.75
CA ASP A 56 8.74 9.63 7.95
C ASP A 56 9.54 9.91 9.24
N GLU A 57 9.34 9.12 10.30
CA GLU A 57 10.10 9.21 11.54
C GLU A 57 11.55 8.77 11.36
N ALA A 58 11.80 7.62 10.71
CA ALA A 58 13.14 7.16 10.38
C ALA A 58 13.89 8.20 9.53
N PHE A 59 13.18 8.83 8.59
CA PHE A 59 13.70 9.89 7.76
C PHE A 59 14.11 11.13 8.57
N LYS A 60 13.22 11.61 9.46
CA LYS A 60 13.53 12.75 10.35
C LYS A 60 14.74 12.48 11.23
N LEU A 61 14.89 11.25 11.74
CA LEU A 61 16.01 10.86 12.59
C LEU A 61 17.33 10.79 11.82
N TYR A 62 17.31 10.28 10.58
CA TYR A 62 18.49 10.26 9.69
C TYR A 62 19.01 11.67 9.37
N TYR A 63 18.11 12.64 9.17
CA TYR A 63 18.46 14.03 8.88
C TYR A 63 18.57 14.93 10.12
N SER A 64 18.37 14.39 11.33
CA SER A 64 18.49 15.17 12.56
C SER A 64 19.95 15.51 12.88
N ASP A 65 20.16 16.52 13.71
CA ASP A 65 21.50 16.91 14.19
C ASP A 65 22.19 15.80 15.03
N GLU A 66 21.46 14.74 15.41
CA GLU A 66 22.00 13.51 15.99
C GLU A 66 22.56 12.51 14.94
N SER A 67 22.69 12.94 13.68
CA SER A 67 23.14 12.18 12.50
C SER A 67 24.42 11.36 12.65
N LYS A 68 25.25 11.61 13.67
CA LYS A 68 26.42 10.76 13.98
C LYS A 68 26.05 9.36 14.50
N LYS A 69 24.83 9.17 15.01
CA LYS A 69 24.30 7.85 15.43
C LYS A 69 23.38 7.22 14.40
N ASN A 70 22.63 8.07 13.68
CA ASN A 70 21.66 7.66 12.69
C ASN A 70 22.26 7.84 11.30
N ASP A 71 23.25 7.02 10.96
CA ASP A 71 23.89 7.03 9.65
C ASP A 71 23.01 6.33 8.59
N PHE A 72 23.52 6.26 7.35
CA PHE A 72 22.79 5.64 6.24
C PHE A 72 22.54 4.15 6.48
N ASP A 73 23.47 3.45 7.13
CA ASP A 73 23.35 2.02 7.40
C ASP A 73 22.24 1.77 8.42
N TRP A 74 22.12 2.63 9.44
CA TRP A 74 20.98 2.65 10.36
C TRP A 74 19.66 2.94 9.62
N TYR A 75 19.63 3.97 8.77
CA TYR A 75 18.42 4.32 8.02
C TYR A 75 17.96 3.19 7.08
N TYR A 76 18.91 2.57 6.37
CA TYR A 76 18.65 1.40 5.54
C TYR A 76 18.06 0.24 6.35
N ALA A 77 18.61 -0.03 7.53
CA ALA A 77 18.13 -1.06 8.44
C ALA A 77 16.70 -0.78 8.90
N GLU A 78 16.38 0.48 9.24
CA GLU A 78 15.02 0.91 9.60
C GLU A 78 14.02 0.71 8.46
N ILE A 79 14.36 1.10 7.23
CA ILE A 79 13.49 0.87 6.07
C ILE A 79 13.25 -0.63 5.83
N CYS A 80 14.28 -1.47 5.97
CA CYS A 80 14.13 -2.92 5.89
C CYS A 80 13.24 -3.48 7.03
N ALA A 81 13.38 -2.95 8.25
CA ALA A 81 12.59 -3.33 9.40
C ALA A 81 11.11 -2.96 9.20
N ILE A 82 10.82 -1.77 8.68
CA ILE A 82 9.47 -1.30 8.33
C ILE A 82 8.87 -2.22 7.27
N GLN A 83 9.59 -2.51 6.19
CA GLN A 83 9.11 -3.43 5.14
C GLN A 83 8.73 -4.80 5.73
N LYS A 84 9.57 -5.37 6.61
CA LYS A 84 9.32 -6.65 7.27
C LYS A 84 8.13 -6.58 8.22
N ARG A 85 8.06 -5.54 9.07
CA ARG A 85 6.99 -5.33 10.06
C ARG A 85 5.62 -5.25 9.42
N TYR A 86 5.52 -4.58 8.27
CA TYR A 86 4.24 -4.37 7.58
C TYR A 86 3.96 -5.38 6.45
N GLY A 87 4.86 -6.34 6.20
CA GLY A 87 4.67 -7.41 5.21
C GLY A 87 4.78 -6.91 3.76
N ILE A 88 5.66 -5.96 3.52
CA ILE A 88 5.83 -5.28 2.24
C ILE A 88 6.83 -6.06 1.42
N THR A 89 6.37 -6.55 0.26
CA THR A 89 7.13 -7.48 -0.58
C THR A 89 7.49 -6.91 -1.94
N SER A 90 6.88 -5.77 -2.30
CA SER A 90 7.04 -5.16 -3.61
C SER A 90 7.27 -3.66 -3.52
N VAL A 91 8.18 -3.20 -4.37
CA VAL A 91 8.56 -1.81 -4.57
C VAL A 91 8.12 -1.35 -5.95
N ARG A 92 7.38 -0.25 -6.03
CA ARG A 92 6.96 0.40 -7.26
C ARG A 92 7.83 1.62 -7.52
N CYS A 93 8.52 1.63 -8.65
CA CYS A 93 9.25 2.82 -9.07
C CYS A 93 8.29 3.84 -9.70
N LEU A 94 8.31 5.09 -9.24
CA LEU A 94 7.48 6.18 -9.77
C LEU A 94 7.99 6.65 -11.14
N ASN A 95 9.30 6.60 -11.37
CA ASN A 95 9.88 6.99 -12.65
C ASN A 95 9.58 5.99 -13.78
N CYS A 96 10.03 4.73 -13.67
CA CYS A 96 9.83 3.75 -14.74
C CYS A 96 8.54 2.93 -14.60
N LYS A 97 7.75 3.14 -13.54
CA LYS A 97 6.47 2.44 -13.25
C LYS A 97 6.59 0.92 -13.06
N LYS A 98 7.81 0.35 -13.14
CA LYS A 98 8.08 -1.08 -12.93
C LYS A 98 7.92 -1.43 -11.46
N ILE A 99 7.41 -2.63 -11.21
CA ILE A 99 7.30 -3.23 -9.88
C ILE A 99 8.44 -4.23 -9.73
N THR A 100 9.12 -4.18 -8.59
CA THR A 100 10.26 -5.03 -8.26
C THR A 100 10.08 -5.61 -6.86
N SER A 101 10.76 -6.71 -6.53
CA SER A 101 10.74 -7.26 -5.16
C SER A 101 11.54 -6.37 -4.21
N CYS A 102 11.11 -6.26 -2.96
CA CYS A 102 11.86 -5.55 -1.91
C CYS A 102 13.31 -6.04 -1.81
N THR A 103 13.56 -7.36 -1.86
CA THR A 103 14.92 -7.92 -1.81
C THR A 103 15.84 -7.33 -2.87
N LYS A 104 15.49 -7.49 -4.16
CA LYS A 104 16.28 -6.93 -5.28
C LYS A 104 16.44 -5.41 -5.20
N TYR A 105 15.42 -4.70 -4.71
CA TYR A 105 15.50 -3.26 -4.54
C TYR A 105 16.48 -2.89 -3.43
N ASN A 106 16.39 -3.56 -2.27
CA ASN A 106 17.23 -3.29 -1.11
C ASN A 106 18.69 -3.66 -1.37
N ASP A 107 18.95 -4.74 -2.11
CA ASP A 107 20.31 -5.10 -2.54
C ASP A 107 20.93 -3.96 -3.37
N TRP A 108 20.16 -3.40 -4.30
CA TRP A 108 20.60 -2.26 -5.10
C TRP A 108 20.69 -0.96 -4.30
N PHE A 109 19.77 -0.72 -3.37
CA PHE A 109 19.69 0.50 -2.59
C PHE A 109 20.82 0.61 -1.56
N LYS A 110 21.28 -0.53 -1.02
CA LYS A 110 22.40 -0.59 -0.08
C LYS A 110 23.71 -0.03 -0.65
N ASP A 111 23.94 -0.27 -1.95
CA ASP A 111 25.20 0.10 -2.63
C ASP A 111 25.13 1.50 -3.29
N ARG A 112 24.02 2.23 -3.12
CA ARG A 112 23.78 3.54 -3.75
C ARG A 112 24.28 4.70 -2.89
N LEU A 113 24.64 5.79 -3.58
CA LEU A 113 25.22 6.98 -2.99
C LEU A 113 24.31 7.68 -1.96
N ARG A 114 24.93 7.95 -0.80
CA ARG A 114 24.32 8.39 0.47
C ARG A 114 23.82 9.85 0.49
N GLU A 115 24.24 10.65 -0.49
CA GLU A 115 23.93 12.09 -0.58
C GLU A 115 22.68 12.42 -1.41
N ILE A 116 22.09 11.44 -2.10
CA ILE A 116 21.01 11.72 -3.04
C ILE A 116 19.65 11.68 -2.34
N PRO A 117 18.75 12.67 -2.53
CA PRO A 117 17.39 12.68 -2.02
C PRO A 117 16.46 11.58 -2.60
N GLU A 118 17.01 10.59 -3.33
CA GLU A 118 16.33 9.34 -3.68
C GLU A 118 15.89 8.55 -2.43
N VAL A 119 16.61 8.78 -1.33
CA VAL A 119 16.38 8.30 0.04
C VAL A 119 15.08 8.90 0.65
N ASN A 120 14.48 9.92 0.02
CA ASN A 120 13.51 10.84 0.65
C ASN A 120 12.07 10.67 0.15
N ASN A 121 11.76 9.61 -0.61
CA ASN A 121 10.44 9.46 -1.24
C ASN A 121 9.86 8.05 -1.09
N PHE A 122 10.14 7.39 0.04
CA PHE A 122 9.41 6.20 0.42
C PHE A 122 7.96 6.58 0.72
N CYS A 123 7.06 6.18 -0.17
CA CYS A 123 5.63 6.43 -0.02
C CYS A 123 4.88 5.11 -0.08
N PHE A 124 4.17 4.76 0.98
CA PHE A 124 3.34 3.57 1.00
C PHE A 124 2.01 3.85 0.31
N LYS A 125 1.64 2.98 -0.63
CA LYS A 125 0.36 3.06 -1.35
C LYS A 125 -0.37 1.73 -1.26
N ALA A 126 -1.69 1.80 -1.22
CA ALA A 126 -2.51 0.63 -1.42
C ALA A 126 -2.43 0.21 -2.89
N GLY A 127 -2.12 -1.07 -3.14
CA GLY A 127 -2.15 -1.69 -4.46
C GLY A 127 -3.56 -1.70 -5.04
N LYS A 128 -3.64 -1.81 -6.38
CA LYS A 128 -4.92 -1.76 -7.11
C LYS A 128 -5.74 -3.05 -7.02
N LEU A 129 -5.13 -4.19 -6.71
CA LEU A 129 -5.79 -5.50 -6.58
C LEU A 129 -5.45 -6.11 -5.21
N GLY A 130 -6.48 -6.21 -4.37
CA GLY A 130 -6.32 -6.60 -2.96
C GLY A 130 -5.68 -5.47 -2.13
N PHE A 131 -5.92 -5.47 -0.81
CA PHE A 131 -5.24 -4.55 0.08
C PHE A 131 -3.80 -5.02 0.29
N LYS A 132 -2.95 -4.75 -0.70
CA LYS A 132 -1.52 -4.98 -0.64
C LYS A 132 -0.85 -3.64 -0.44
N ILE A 133 -0.08 -3.50 0.64
CA ILE A 133 0.73 -2.30 0.85
C ILE A 133 1.96 -2.41 -0.06
N GLU A 134 2.12 -1.45 -0.96
CA GLU A 134 3.27 -1.32 -1.86
C GLU A 134 4.15 -0.15 -1.41
N LEU A 135 5.46 -0.36 -1.37
CA LEU A 135 6.42 0.73 -1.18
C LEU A 135 6.66 1.42 -2.52
N SER A 136 6.38 2.71 -2.61
CA SER A 136 6.72 3.52 -3.78
C SER A 136 8.06 4.20 -3.56
N VAL A 137 8.89 4.23 -4.60
CA VAL A 137 10.22 4.85 -4.61
C VAL A 137 10.36 5.70 -5.85
N LEU A 138 11.16 6.76 -5.80
CA LEU A 138 11.36 7.63 -6.96
C LEU A 138 12.07 6.86 -8.10
N LEU A 139 13.16 6.18 -7.76
CA LEU A 139 14.06 5.51 -8.70
C LEU A 139 14.34 4.06 -8.28
N CYS A 140 14.68 3.22 -9.25
CA CYS A 140 15.09 1.83 -9.04
C CYS A 140 16.23 1.44 -9.99
N TYR A 141 16.82 0.27 -9.78
CA TYR A 141 17.90 -0.27 -10.62
C TYR A 141 17.59 -0.33 -12.12
N ASN A 142 16.31 -0.48 -12.51
CA ASN A 142 15.91 -0.49 -13.92
C ASN A 142 16.06 0.90 -14.56
N CYS A 143 15.82 1.98 -13.82
CA CYS A 143 15.95 3.35 -14.34
C CYS A 143 17.38 3.67 -14.76
N VAL A 144 18.35 3.16 -13.98
CA VAL A 144 19.77 3.35 -14.22
C VAL A 144 20.24 2.54 -15.43
N LYS A 145 19.81 1.27 -15.52
CA LYS A 145 20.14 0.39 -16.65
C LYS A 145 19.60 0.90 -17.98
N ASP A 146 18.39 1.46 -17.96
CA ASP A 146 17.71 1.96 -19.17
C ASP A 146 18.27 3.35 -19.60
N LYS A 147 19.29 3.91 -18.93
CA LYS A 147 19.85 5.28 -19.13
C LYS A 147 18.79 6.40 -19.15
N LYS A 148 17.59 6.14 -18.61
CA LYS A 148 16.49 7.11 -18.59
C LYS A 148 16.69 8.23 -17.58
N VAL A 149 17.67 8.06 -16.71
CA VAL A 149 18.14 9.05 -15.74
C VAL A 149 19.64 8.89 -15.74
N GLU A 150 20.36 9.99 -15.96
CA GLU A 150 21.78 9.99 -15.62
C GLU A 150 21.85 9.77 -14.12
N PRO A 151 22.40 8.65 -13.66
CA PRO A 151 22.63 8.51 -12.24
C PRO A 151 23.54 9.67 -11.85
N PHE A 152 23.14 10.46 -10.85
CA PHE A 152 24.02 11.46 -10.25
C PHE A 152 25.11 10.66 -9.50
N ILE A 153 26.03 10.07 -10.25
CA ILE A 153 27.22 9.41 -9.74
C ILE A 153 28.19 10.55 -9.56
N ASP A 154 28.22 11.11 -8.36
CA ASP A 154 29.36 11.92 -8.02
C ASP A 154 30.57 10.98 -7.96
N LYS A 155 31.42 11.05 -8.97
CA LYS A 155 32.62 10.20 -9.10
C LYS A 155 33.60 10.39 -7.95
N THR A 156 33.43 11.42 -7.10
CA THR A 156 34.29 11.72 -5.96
C THR A 156 34.01 10.89 -4.71
N SER A 157 32.90 10.16 -4.66
CA SER A 157 32.40 9.49 -3.46
C SER A 157 32.71 7.98 -3.37
N ILE A 158 33.29 7.41 -4.43
CA ILE A 158 33.78 6.02 -4.47
C ILE A 158 35.24 5.94 -3.97
N GLU A 159 35.90 7.09 -3.78
CA GLU A 159 37.27 7.19 -3.28
C GLU A 159 37.31 7.61 -1.80
N LYS A 160 36.69 6.83 -0.91
CA LYS A 160 37.01 6.87 0.54
C LYS A 160 36.91 5.50 1.18
#